data_AF-A0A2U2HF55-F1
#
_entry.id   AF-A0A2U2HF55-F1
#
_cell.length_a   1.000
_cell.length_b   1.000
_cell.length_c   1.000
_cell.angle_alpha   90.00
_cell.angle_beta   90.00
_cell.angle_gamma   90.00
#
_symmetry.space_group_name_H-M   'P 1'
#
loop_
_entity.id
_entity.type
_entity.pdbx_description
1 polymer ?
#
loop_
_entity_poly.entity_id
_entity_poly.type
_entity_poly.pdbx_seq_one_letter_code
_entity_poly.pdbx_strand_id
1 'polypeptide(L)'
;MAADPAPAAPAATQATKVVSLLGVSDPTLILIRDLTGKSMLSFEADRKIELDANRRFEQAVKDRNFKFAGVMVDALTREFKKKNVTLTYLKDQKGKLAADGKSDEYSAVKVGTDTFLVVWFGPVGFLNIAKPKMAYKPLLVVNAKLIDAKTQRMLFLKTYNAGYAAAIKGVENVELDMRYTFPDVDKAMKRIDLGFEGYTAAEKLIAERIVRDIGLK
;
A
#
# COMPACT_ATOMS: atom_id res chain seq x y z
N MET A 1 -18.96 62.60 -10.44
CA MET A 1 -18.79 61.67 -9.31
C MET A 1 -19.16 60.29 -9.83
N ALA A 2 -18.17 59.45 -10.11
CA ALA A 2 -18.41 58.06 -10.49
C ALA A 2 -18.64 57.27 -9.19
N ALA A 3 -19.74 56.52 -9.13
CA ALA A 3 -20.04 55.66 -8.00
C ALA A 3 -19.05 54.48 -7.99
N ASP A 4 -18.47 54.20 -6.83
CA ASP A 4 -17.61 53.04 -6.63
C ASP A 4 -18.38 51.73 -6.92
N PRO A 5 -17.75 50.74 -7.57
CA PRO A 5 -18.36 49.45 -7.78
C PRO A 5 -18.52 48.73 -6.44
N ALA A 6 -19.69 48.15 -6.22
CA ALA A 6 -19.99 47.37 -5.02
C ALA A 6 -18.96 46.25 -4.80
N PRO A 7 -18.56 45.98 -3.55
CA PRO A 7 -17.59 44.94 -3.25
C PRO A 7 -18.10 43.57 -3.70
N ALA A 8 -17.24 42.83 -4.40
CA ALA A 8 -17.53 41.48 -4.86
C ALA A 8 -17.90 40.58 -3.68
N ALA A 9 -18.99 39.82 -3.82
CA ALA A 9 -19.41 38.85 -2.83
C ALA A 9 -18.28 37.84 -2.53
N PRO A 10 -18.09 37.43 -1.27
CA PRO A 10 -17.05 36.47 -0.91
C PRO A 10 -17.26 35.16 -1.67
N ALA A 11 -16.19 34.67 -2.32
CA ALA A 11 -16.20 33.40 -3.01
C ALA A 11 -16.66 32.29 -2.04
N ALA A 12 -17.70 31.54 -2.42
CA ALA A 12 -18.20 30.42 -1.64
C ALA A 12 -17.04 29.47 -1.32
N THR A 13 -16.69 29.37 -0.04
CA THR A 13 -15.68 28.44 0.44
C THR A 13 -16.24 27.03 0.20
N GLN A 14 -15.73 26.32 -0.82
CA GLN A 14 -16.12 24.93 -1.04
C GLN A 14 -15.80 24.14 0.22
N ALA A 15 -16.82 23.52 0.83
CA ALA A 15 -16.64 22.68 2.00
C ALA A 15 -15.61 21.59 1.65
N THR A 16 -14.50 21.56 2.39
CA THR A 16 -13.45 20.55 2.23
C THR A 16 -14.07 19.16 2.43
N LYS A 17 -14.01 18.30 1.42
CA LYS A 17 -14.50 16.92 1.55
C LYS A 17 -13.66 16.19 2.61
N VAL A 18 -14.31 15.34 3.40
CA VAL A 18 -13.63 14.55 4.44
C VAL A 18 -13.83 13.08 4.12
N VAL A 19 -12.75 12.30 4.20
CA VAL A 19 -12.77 10.84 4.09
C VAL A 19 -12.13 10.25 5.34
N SER A 20 -12.77 9.24 5.93
CA SER A 20 -12.19 8.52 7.05
C SER A 20 -11.29 7.38 6.55
N LEU A 21 -10.07 7.26 7.03
CA LEU A 21 -9.19 6.10 6.80
C LEU A 21 -9.20 5.23 8.06
N LEU A 22 -9.55 3.96 7.93
CA LEU A 22 -9.47 3.01 9.04
C LEU A 22 -8.01 2.64 9.37
N GLY A 23 -7.80 2.08 10.55
CA GLY A 23 -6.51 1.63 11.05
C GLY A 23 -5.78 0.67 10.12
N VAL A 24 -4.75 1.17 9.43
CA VAL A 24 -3.81 0.36 8.63
C VAL A 24 -2.87 -0.41 9.55
N SER A 25 -2.65 -1.69 9.27
CA SER A 25 -1.71 -2.54 10.01
C SER A 25 -0.49 -2.86 9.15
N ASP A 26 0.68 -3.05 9.76
CA ASP A 26 1.88 -3.49 9.03
C ASP A 26 1.66 -4.87 8.38
N PRO A 27 2.33 -5.17 7.25
CA PRO A 27 2.24 -6.48 6.61
C PRO A 27 2.72 -7.60 7.54
N THR A 28 1.97 -8.70 7.55
CA THR A 28 2.32 -9.90 8.32
C THR A 28 2.90 -11.01 7.44
N LEU A 29 2.67 -10.94 6.12
CA LEU A 29 3.14 -11.92 5.16
C LEU A 29 4.43 -11.44 4.50
N ILE A 30 5.56 -12.03 4.91
CA ILE A 30 6.86 -11.81 4.28
C ILE A 30 7.08 -12.88 3.21
N LEU A 31 7.49 -12.45 2.02
CA LEU A 31 7.75 -13.32 0.89
C LEU A 31 9.04 -12.92 0.17
N ILE A 32 10.14 -13.58 0.53
CA ILE A 32 11.39 -13.60 -0.21
C ILE A 32 11.52 -14.97 -0.86
N ARG A 33 11.47 -14.99 -2.19
CA ARG A 33 11.40 -16.25 -2.93
C ARG A 33 12.05 -16.16 -4.30
N ASP A 34 12.70 -17.25 -4.68
CA ASP A 34 13.12 -17.51 -6.05
C ASP A 34 12.05 -18.33 -6.79
N LEU A 35 11.41 -17.71 -7.78
CA LEU A 35 10.40 -18.33 -8.62
C LEU A 35 10.95 -18.77 -9.98
N THR A 36 12.27 -18.75 -10.18
CA THR A 36 12.88 -19.13 -11.47
C THR A 36 12.88 -20.64 -11.72
N GLY A 37 12.64 -21.46 -10.69
CA GLY A 37 12.58 -22.92 -10.77
C GLY A 37 13.89 -23.57 -11.21
N LYS A 38 15.02 -22.86 -11.08
CA LYS A 38 16.34 -23.27 -11.60
C LYS A 38 17.36 -23.63 -10.53
N SER A 39 16.96 -23.74 -9.27
CA SER A 39 17.90 -24.17 -8.24
C SER A 39 18.43 -25.56 -8.55
N MET A 40 19.74 -25.75 -8.43
CA MET A 40 20.38 -27.06 -8.50
C MET A 40 20.40 -27.76 -7.13
N LEU A 41 19.80 -27.14 -6.11
CA LEU A 41 19.72 -27.69 -4.76
C LEU A 41 18.50 -28.60 -4.61
N SER A 42 18.45 -29.33 -3.49
CA SER A 42 17.25 -30.05 -3.10
C SER A 42 16.14 -29.07 -2.68
N PHE A 43 14.89 -29.50 -2.79
CA PHE A 43 13.72 -28.72 -2.33
C PHE A 43 13.85 -28.27 -0.86
N GLU A 44 14.40 -29.13 0.00
CA GLU A 44 14.62 -28.81 1.42
C GLU A 44 15.68 -27.71 1.61
N ALA A 45 16.76 -27.76 0.82
CA ALA A 45 17.81 -26.74 0.86
C ALA A 45 17.30 -25.39 0.35
N ASP A 46 16.53 -25.37 -0.75
CA ASP A 46 15.89 -24.15 -1.25
C ASP A 46 14.94 -23.54 -0.23
N ARG A 47 14.09 -24.38 0.36
CA ARG A 47 13.15 -23.94 1.39
C ARG A 47 13.87 -23.36 2.60
N LYS A 48 15.01 -23.92 3.00
CA LYS A 48 15.82 -23.38 4.09
C LYS A 48 16.37 -22.00 3.76
N ILE A 49 16.88 -21.81 2.54
CA ILE A 49 17.37 -20.49 2.07
C ILE A 49 16.25 -19.45 2.07
N GLU A 50 15.05 -19.79 1.57
CA GLU A 50 13.88 -18.90 1.61
C GLU A 50 13.49 -18.52 3.04
N LEU A 51 13.42 -19.51 3.96
CA LEU A 51 13.07 -19.27 5.36
C LEU A 51 14.10 -18.38 6.06
N ASP A 52 15.39 -18.61 5.82
CA ASP A 52 16.46 -17.80 6.40
C ASP A 52 16.45 -16.38 5.82
N ALA A 53 16.16 -16.21 4.52
CA ALA A 53 15.99 -14.89 3.92
C ALA A 53 14.79 -14.14 4.49
N ASN A 54 13.63 -14.79 4.65
CA ASN A 54 12.44 -14.22 5.27
C ASN A 54 12.74 -13.74 6.70
N ARG A 55 13.41 -14.56 7.52
CA ARG A 55 13.81 -14.18 8.88
C ARG A 55 14.75 -12.99 8.91
N ARG A 56 15.74 -12.95 8.00
CA ARG A 56 16.67 -11.80 7.89
C ARG A 56 15.95 -10.50 7.54
N PHE A 57 14.95 -10.57 6.67
CA PHE A 57 14.13 -9.42 6.33
C PHE A 57 13.23 -8.97 7.48
N GLU A 58 12.54 -9.90 8.14
CA GLU A 58 11.77 -9.62 9.34
C GLU A 58 12.62 -8.95 10.42
N GLN A 59 13.83 -9.46 10.64
CA GLN A 59 14.78 -8.86 11.57
C GLN A 59 15.19 -7.46 11.12
N ALA A 60 15.49 -7.26 9.84
CA ALA A 60 15.84 -5.95 9.31
C ALA A 60 14.70 -4.92 9.50
N VAL A 61 13.44 -5.32 9.29
CA VAL A 61 12.25 -4.50 9.57
C VAL A 61 12.20 -4.10 11.05
N LYS A 62 12.40 -5.06 11.95
CA LYS A 62 12.42 -4.83 13.41
C LYS A 62 13.55 -3.91 13.83
N ASP A 63 14.78 -4.17 13.39
CA ASP A 63 15.99 -3.42 13.76
C ASP A 63 15.88 -1.95 13.36
N ARG A 64 15.25 -1.67 12.22
CA ARG A 64 15.02 -0.31 11.73
C ARG A 64 13.74 0.31 12.25
N ASN A 65 12.94 -0.46 13.00
CA ASN A 65 11.60 -0.09 13.39
C ASN A 65 10.78 0.44 12.19
N PHE A 66 10.94 -0.17 11.01
CA PHE A 66 10.29 0.29 9.79
C PHE A 66 8.78 0.01 9.87
N LYS A 67 7.94 1.03 9.63
CA LYS A 67 6.48 0.95 9.72
C LYS A 67 5.84 1.22 8.35
N PHE A 68 5.56 0.17 7.60
CA PHE A 68 4.83 0.25 6.33
C PHE A 68 3.48 0.97 6.50
N ALA A 69 2.73 0.63 7.56
CA ALA A 69 1.46 1.30 7.82
C ALA A 69 1.61 2.81 8.03
N GLY A 70 2.66 3.24 8.75
CA GLY A 70 2.95 4.66 8.97
C GLY A 70 3.27 5.38 7.65
N VAL A 71 4.14 4.78 6.82
CA VAL A 71 4.52 5.34 5.53
C VAL A 71 3.30 5.49 4.59
N MET A 72 2.40 4.51 4.57
CA MET A 72 1.20 4.53 3.74
C MET A 72 0.19 5.56 4.22
N VAL A 73 -0.06 5.63 5.52
CA VAL A 73 -0.95 6.64 6.12
C VAL A 73 -0.43 8.05 5.80
N ASP A 74 0.87 8.28 5.95
CA ASP A 74 1.48 9.57 5.62
C ASP A 74 1.38 9.90 4.12
N ALA A 75 1.60 8.90 3.25
CA ALA A 75 1.48 9.07 1.81
C ALA A 75 0.04 9.41 1.40
N LEU A 76 -0.95 8.64 1.86
CA LEU A 76 -2.36 8.91 1.59
C LEU A 76 -2.76 10.29 2.11
N THR A 77 -2.43 10.64 3.36
CA THR A 77 -2.71 11.96 3.93
C THR A 77 -2.21 13.08 3.02
N ARG A 78 -0.98 12.97 2.50
CA ARG A 78 -0.41 13.95 1.57
C ARG A 78 -1.18 14.00 0.24
N GLU A 79 -1.47 12.86 -0.37
CA GLU A 79 -2.16 12.82 -1.67
C GLU A 79 -3.61 13.30 -1.59
N PHE A 80 -4.34 12.96 -0.53
CA PHE A 80 -5.68 13.50 -0.27
C PHE A 80 -5.64 15.02 -0.07
N LYS A 81 -4.66 15.52 0.68
CA LYS A 81 -4.47 16.96 0.88
C LYS A 81 -4.22 17.72 -0.44
N LYS A 82 -3.48 17.14 -1.39
CA LYS A 82 -3.29 17.73 -2.74
C LYS A 82 -4.60 17.87 -3.52
N LYS A 83 -5.64 17.11 -3.16
CA LYS A 83 -6.99 17.18 -3.74
C LYS A 83 -7.96 18.05 -2.94
N ASN A 84 -7.47 18.82 -1.96
CA ASN A 84 -8.31 19.55 -1.01
C ASN A 84 -9.32 18.66 -0.28
N VAL A 85 -8.92 17.41 0.01
CA VAL A 85 -9.70 16.46 0.81
C VAL A 85 -8.95 16.21 2.11
N THR A 86 -9.65 16.31 3.24
CA THR A 86 -9.09 15.97 4.56
C THR A 86 -9.25 14.47 4.80
N LEU A 87 -8.15 13.79 5.12
CA LEU A 87 -8.16 12.38 5.50
C LEU A 87 -8.12 12.27 7.03
N THR A 88 -9.19 11.78 7.63
CA THR A 88 -9.27 11.54 9.08
C THR A 88 -8.85 10.11 9.38
N TYR A 89 -7.68 9.94 10.01
CA TYR A 89 -7.17 8.61 10.35
C TYR A 89 -7.76 8.10 11.67
N LEU A 90 -8.53 7.02 11.59
CA LEU A 90 -9.18 6.33 12.70
C LEU A 90 -8.36 5.10 13.09
N LYS A 91 -7.17 5.34 13.68
CA LYS A 91 -6.16 4.31 14.01
C LYS A 91 -6.73 3.08 14.74
N ASP A 92 -7.66 3.31 15.66
CA ASP A 92 -8.21 2.27 16.54
C ASP A 92 -9.44 1.56 15.95
N GLN A 93 -9.92 2.00 14.78
CA GLN A 93 -11.05 1.38 14.10
C GLN A 93 -10.57 0.51 12.94
N LYS A 94 -10.98 -0.75 12.93
CA LYS A 94 -10.63 -1.73 11.89
C LYS A 94 -11.86 -2.57 11.54
N GLY A 95 -11.86 -3.13 10.34
CA GLY A 95 -12.79 -4.21 10.00
C GLY A 95 -12.52 -5.42 10.89
N LYS A 96 -13.58 -6.14 11.23
CA LYS A 96 -13.48 -7.46 11.88
C LYS A 96 -13.67 -8.53 10.83
N LEU A 97 -13.07 -9.69 11.03
CA LEU A 97 -13.41 -10.85 10.21
C LEU A 97 -14.89 -11.20 10.46
N ALA A 98 -15.68 -11.28 9.40
CA ALA A 98 -17.08 -11.65 9.47
C ALA A 98 -17.23 -13.13 9.84
N ALA A 99 -18.45 -13.52 10.21
CA ALA A 99 -18.76 -14.89 10.62
C ALA A 99 -18.49 -15.95 9.52
N ASP A 100 -18.41 -15.54 8.25
CA ASP A 100 -18.07 -16.42 7.12
C ASP A 100 -16.58 -16.77 7.07
N GLY A 101 -15.75 -16.14 7.90
CA GLY A 101 -14.30 -16.32 7.95
C GLY A 101 -13.55 -15.81 6.71
N LYS A 102 -14.21 -15.04 5.84
CA LYS A 102 -13.69 -14.63 4.52
C LYS A 102 -13.85 -13.14 4.24
N SER A 103 -14.95 -12.53 4.66
CA SER A 103 -15.24 -11.12 4.44
C SER A 103 -14.93 -10.30 5.69
N ASP A 104 -14.76 -9.00 5.51
CA ASP A 104 -14.67 -8.08 6.64
C ASP A 104 -16.05 -7.50 6.94
N GLU A 105 -16.38 -7.42 8.22
CA GLU A 105 -17.53 -6.73 8.77
C GLU A 105 -17.13 -5.37 9.36
N TYR A 106 -17.95 -4.37 9.08
CA TYR A 106 -17.72 -2.96 9.43
C TYR A 106 -18.85 -2.35 10.25
N SER A 107 -19.81 -3.15 10.72
CA SER A 107 -20.99 -2.71 11.49
C SER A 107 -20.63 -1.91 12.75
N ALA A 108 -19.47 -2.17 13.36
CA ALA A 108 -18.99 -1.47 14.55
C ALA A 108 -18.17 -0.19 14.24
N VAL A 109 -17.89 0.09 12.96
CA VAL A 109 -17.12 1.26 12.54
C VAL A 109 -17.99 2.51 12.63
N LYS A 110 -17.48 3.51 13.34
CA LYS A 110 -18.12 4.82 13.54
C LYS A 110 -17.31 5.87 12.82
N VAL A 111 -17.82 6.34 11.69
CA VAL A 111 -17.19 7.37 10.87
C VAL A 111 -18.08 8.60 10.82
N GLY A 112 -17.48 9.80 10.83
CA GLY A 112 -18.20 11.06 10.67
C GLY A 112 -18.43 11.45 9.21
N THR A 113 -18.23 10.51 8.27
CA THR A 113 -18.19 10.74 6.83
C THR A 113 -19.06 9.73 6.11
N ASP A 114 -19.58 10.09 4.93
CA ASP A 114 -20.44 9.21 4.12
C ASP A 114 -19.70 7.98 3.59
N THR A 115 -18.37 8.05 3.51
CA THR A 115 -17.53 6.93 3.07
C THR A 115 -16.31 6.79 3.96
N PHE A 116 -15.75 5.58 3.99
CA PHE A 116 -14.47 5.32 4.62
C PHE A 116 -13.60 4.41 3.75
N LEU A 117 -12.30 4.67 3.81
CA LEU A 117 -11.25 3.96 3.11
C LEU A 117 -10.65 2.90 4.03
N VAL A 118 -10.49 1.69 3.51
CA VAL A 118 -9.76 0.61 4.16
C VAL A 118 -8.58 0.24 3.27
N VAL A 119 -7.39 0.23 3.87
CA VAL A 119 -6.13 -0.14 3.20
C VAL A 119 -5.45 -1.24 3.99
N TRP A 120 -5.01 -2.29 3.32
CA TRP A 120 -4.26 -3.37 3.94
C TRP A 120 -3.19 -3.91 3.00
N PHE A 121 -2.11 -4.43 3.59
CA PHE A 121 -1.04 -5.03 2.84
C PHE A 121 -1.31 -6.52 2.57
N GLY A 122 -0.92 -6.96 1.38
CA GLY A 122 -0.68 -8.37 1.08
C GLY A 122 0.77 -8.75 1.41
N PRO A 123 1.37 -9.65 0.62
CA PRO A 123 2.79 -9.98 0.76
C PRO A 123 3.71 -8.76 0.57
N VAL A 124 4.79 -8.73 1.34
CA VAL A 124 5.93 -7.83 1.14
C VAL A 124 7.24 -8.62 1.14
N GLY A 125 8.23 -8.20 0.36
CA GLY A 125 9.54 -8.84 0.35
C GLY A 125 10.24 -8.67 -0.99
N PHE A 126 10.92 -9.71 -1.47
CA PHE A 126 11.65 -9.69 -2.73
C PHE A 126 11.36 -10.94 -3.55
N LEU A 127 11.04 -10.77 -4.83
CA LEU A 127 10.85 -11.89 -5.74
C LEU A 127 11.88 -11.90 -6.85
N ASN A 128 12.44 -13.08 -7.12
CA ASN A 128 13.19 -13.35 -8.35
C ASN A 128 12.31 -14.16 -9.31
N ILE A 129 11.95 -13.59 -10.46
CA ILE A 129 10.86 -14.09 -11.32
C ILE A 129 11.19 -14.12 -12.81
N ALA A 130 12.30 -13.54 -13.28
CA ALA A 130 12.51 -13.37 -14.72
C ALA A 130 13.91 -13.72 -15.22
N LYS A 131 13.91 -14.43 -16.36
CA LYS A 131 15.00 -14.53 -17.33
C LYS A 131 15.00 -13.26 -18.22
N PRO A 132 16.12 -12.86 -18.84
CA PRO A 132 17.43 -13.54 -18.86
C PRO A 132 18.34 -13.21 -17.68
N LYS A 133 18.03 -12.17 -16.87
CA LYS A 133 18.84 -11.80 -15.71
C LYS A 133 18.05 -12.07 -14.43
N MET A 134 18.45 -13.13 -13.73
CA MET A 134 17.97 -13.42 -12.39
C MET A 134 18.20 -12.19 -11.51
N ALA A 135 17.12 -11.64 -10.97
CA ALA A 135 17.21 -10.47 -10.13
C ALA A 135 16.01 -10.38 -9.19
N TYR A 136 16.30 -10.17 -7.92
CA TYR A 136 15.35 -9.90 -6.86
C TYR A 136 14.82 -8.47 -6.98
N LYS A 137 13.52 -8.35 -7.21
CA LYS A 137 12.80 -7.07 -7.22
C LYS A 137 11.96 -6.94 -5.95
N PRO A 138 11.74 -5.71 -5.42
CA PRO A 138 10.82 -5.51 -4.32
C PRO A 138 9.43 -6.01 -4.71
N LEU A 139 8.75 -6.61 -3.75
CA LEU A 139 7.34 -6.95 -3.81
C LEU A 139 6.65 -6.15 -2.71
N LEU A 140 5.65 -5.36 -3.08
CA LEU A 140 4.75 -4.73 -2.13
C LEU A 140 3.34 -4.78 -2.70
N VAL A 141 2.48 -5.57 -2.06
CA VAL A 141 1.07 -5.65 -2.43
C VAL A 141 0.26 -4.81 -1.46
N VAL A 142 -0.56 -3.90 -1.98
CA VAL A 142 -1.46 -3.04 -1.22
C VAL A 142 -2.85 -3.17 -1.82
N ASN A 143 -3.84 -3.34 -0.96
CA ASN A 143 -5.24 -3.38 -1.35
C ASN A 143 -5.93 -2.18 -0.76
N ALA A 144 -6.84 -1.58 -1.53
CA ALA A 144 -7.65 -0.47 -1.09
C ALA A 144 -9.11 -0.72 -1.45
N LYS A 145 -10.00 -0.39 -0.51
CA LYS A 145 -11.44 -0.37 -0.76
C LYS A 145 -12.10 0.86 -0.15
N LEU A 146 -13.05 1.43 -0.88
CA LEU A 146 -13.92 2.49 -0.37
C LEU A 146 -15.29 1.89 -0.07
N ILE A 147 -15.82 2.19 1.10
CA ILE A 147 -17.09 1.67 1.59
C ILE A 147 -18.01 2.84 1.92
N ASP A 148 -19.28 2.72 1.52
CA ASP A 148 -20.36 3.61 1.94
C ASP A 148 -20.71 3.34 3.41
N ALA A 149 -20.63 4.37 4.25
CA ALA A 149 -20.77 4.24 5.70
C ALA A 149 -22.19 3.84 6.14
N LYS A 150 -23.21 4.23 5.36
CA LYS A 150 -24.61 3.98 5.71
C LYS A 150 -25.06 2.59 5.28
N THR A 151 -24.73 2.21 4.06
CA THR A 151 -25.18 0.97 3.42
C THR A 151 -24.18 -0.17 3.56
N GLN A 152 -22.94 0.13 3.98
CA GLN A 152 -21.82 -0.81 4.04
C GLN A 152 -21.47 -1.41 2.68
N ARG A 153 -21.94 -0.78 1.59
CA ARG A 153 -21.67 -1.23 0.22
C ARG A 153 -20.25 -0.84 -0.18
N MET A 154 -19.54 -1.80 -0.76
CA MET A 154 -18.24 -1.55 -1.39
C MET A 154 -18.44 -0.74 -2.68
N LEU A 155 -17.87 0.46 -2.72
CA LEU A 155 -17.93 1.39 -3.85
C LEU A 155 -16.70 1.22 -4.77
N PHE A 156 -15.58 0.80 -4.19
CA PHE A 156 -14.31 0.63 -4.89
C PHE A 156 -13.54 -0.51 -4.25
N LEU A 157 -12.85 -1.31 -5.06
CA LEU A 157 -11.86 -2.29 -4.62
C LEU A 157 -10.79 -2.39 -5.69
N LYS A 158 -9.53 -2.28 -5.29
CA LYS A 158 -8.40 -2.48 -6.18
C LYS A 158 -7.17 -2.97 -5.43
N THR A 159 -6.39 -3.79 -6.13
CA THR A 159 -5.10 -4.28 -5.67
C THR A 159 -4.00 -3.60 -6.49
N TYR A 160 -2.99 -3.13 -5.78
CA TYR A 160 -1.78 -2.53 -6.32
C TYR A 160 -0.60 -3.41 -5.97
N ASN A 161 0.30 -3.60 -6.92
CA ASN A 161 1.46 -4.44 -6.74
C ASN A 161 2.69 -3.69 -7.27
N ALA A 162 3.65 -3.40 -6.40
CA ALA A 162 4.83 -2.63 -6.77
C ALA A 162 6.11 -3.46 -6.89
N GLY A 163 6.96 -3.06 -7.83
CA GLY A 163 8.27 -3.64 -8.11
C GLY A 163 8.17 -4.87 -9.01
N TYR A 164 7.76 -6.01 -8.45
CA TYR A 164 7.36 -7.16 -9.27
C TYR A 164 6.14 -6.80 -10.11
N ALA A 165 6.11 -7.16 -11.40
CA ALA A 165 4.91 -7.04 -12.23
C ALA A 165 4.17 -8.39 -12.25
N ALA A 166 3.15 -8.54 -11.40
CA ALA A 166 2.32 -9.73 -11.38
C ALA A 166 1.40 -9.74 -12.61
N ALA A 167 1.39 -10.85 -13.36
CA ALA A 167 0.46 -11.07 -14.47
C ALA A 167 -0.93 -11.50 -13.96
N ILE A 168 -1.46 -10.81 -12.94
CA ILE A 168 -2.76 -11.12 -12.32
C ILE A 168 -3.79 -10.13 -12.84
N LYS A 169 -4.89 -10.65 -13.41
CA LYS A 169 -5.99 -9.83 -13.91
C LYS A 169 -6.57 -8.97 -12.78
N GLY A 170 -6.71 -7.66 -13.03
CA GLY A 170 -7.31 -6.72 -12.08
C GLY A 170 -6.34 -6.11 -11.06
N VAL A 171 -5.05 -6.47 -11.09
CA VAL A 171 -4.01 -5.84 -10.29
C VAL A 171 -3.34 -4.71 -11.09
N GLU A 172 -3.23 -3.52 -10.51
CA GLU A 172 -2.39 -2.46 -11.09
C GLU A 172 -0.94 -2.67 -10.67
N ASN A 173 -0.08 -2.88 -11.66
CA ASN A 173 1.36 -2.96 -11.43
C ASN A 173 1.98 -1.56 -11.39
N VAL A 174 2.70 -1.27 -10.31
CA VAL A 174 3.44 -0.03 -10.11
C VAL A 174 4.92 -0.34 -10.32
N GLU A 175 5.47 0.17 -11.42
CA GLU A 175 6.89 0.00 -11.71
C GLU A 175 7.74 0.82 -10.74
N LEU A 176 8.85 0.22 -10.29
CA LEU A 176 9.85 0.87 -9.45
C LEU A 176 11.15 1.03 -10.23
N ASP A 177 11.93 2.02 -9.83
CA ASP A 177 13.25 2.26 -10.38
C ASP A 177 14.15 1.01 -10.29
N MET A 178 14.87 0.71 -11.37
CA MET A 178 15.74 -0.46 -11.45
C MET A 178 16.83 -0.47 -10.37
N ARG A 179 17.18 0.68 -9.77
CA ARG A 179 18.12 0.77 -8.65
C ARG A 179 17.73 -0.08 -7.45
N TYR A 180 16.44 -0.38 -7.30
CA TYR A 180 15.90 -1.24 -6.24
C TYR A 180 15.93 -2.74 -6.61
N THR A 181 16.55 -3.10 -7.74
CA THR A 181 16.70 -4.48 -8.18
C THR A 181 18.07 -5.02 -7.76
N PHE A 182 18.10 -6.24 -7.24
CA PHE A 182 19.30 -6.88 -6.71
C PHE A 182 19.62 -8.17 -7.46
N PRO A 183 20.89 -8.52 -7.70
CA PRO A 183 21.25 -9.73 -8.43
C PRO A 183 20.93 -11.02 -7.66
N ASP A 184 20.99 -10.96 -6.33
CA ASP A 184 20.74 -12.09 -5.44
C ASP A 184 20.20 -11.59 -4.09
N VAL A 185 19.71 -12.55 -3.28
CA VAL A 185 19.12 -12.26 -1.97
C VAL A 185 20.14 -11.69 -0.98
N ASP A 186 21.41 -12.09 -1.03
CA ASP A 186 22.44 -11.58 -0.13
C ASP A 186 22.77 -10.13 -0.42
N LYS A 187 22.80 -9.73 -1.69
CA LYS A 187 22.96 -8.34 -2.12
C LYS A 187 21.73 -7.51 -1.76
N ALA A 188 20.53 -8.08 -1.85
CA ALA A 188 19.32 -7.42 -1.36
C ALA A 188 19.41 -7.16 0.16
N MET A 189 19.81 -8.16 0.95
CA MET A 189 19.97 -8.01 2.41
C MET A 189 21.12 -7.08 2.80
N LYS A 190 22.26 -7.12 2.10
CA LYS A 190 23.39 -6.21 2.34
C LYS A 190 23.06 -4.74 2.05
N ARG A 191 22.11 -4.49 1.15
CA ARG A 191 21.66 -3.15 0.75
C ARG A 191 20.20 -2.92 1.13
N ILE A 192 19.76 -3.51 2.24
CA ILE A 192 18.35 -3.52 2.62
C ILE A 192 17.77 -2.13 2.83
N ASP A 193 18.60 -1.15 3.20
CA ASP A 193 18.18 0.27 3.31
C ASP A 193 17.68 0.83 1.98
N LEU A 194 18.35 0.47 0.88
CA LEU A 194 17.88 0.83 -0.46
C LEU A 194 16.57 0.10 -0.81
N GLY A 195 16.37 -1.11 -0.28
CA GLY A 195 15.09 -1.81 -0.34
C GLY A 195 13.97 -1.03 0.37
N PHE A 196 14.22 -0.52 1.58
CA PHE A 196 13.26 0.30 2.33
C PHE A 196 12.97 1.65 1.68
N GLU A 197 13.96 2.28 1.03
CA GLU A 197 13.70 3.41 0.14
C GLU A 197 12.77 3.02 -1.01
N GLY A 198 12.98 1.83 -1.60
CA GLY A 198 12.13 1.27 -2.65
C GLY A 198 10.68 1.08 -2.20
N TYR A 199 10.45 0.52 -1.02
CA TYR A 199 9.09 0.39 -0.45
C TYR A 199 8.48 1.76 -0.16
N THR A 200 9.25 2.70 0.39
CA THR A 200 8.76 4.07 0.62
C THR A 200 8.35 4.76 -0.68
N ALA A 201 9.12 4.57 -1.76
CA ALA A 201 8.78 5.08 -3.09
C ALA A 201 7.52 4.39 -3.66
N ALA A 202 7.43 3.07 -3.49
CA ALA A 202 6.27 2.28 -3.89
C ALA A 202 4.98 2.75 -3.22
N GLU A 203 5.00 2.95 -1.90
CA GLU A 203 3.83 3.40 -1.15
C GLU A 203 3.36 4.79 -1.57
N LYS A 204 4.29 5.71 -1.86
CA LYS A 204 3.96 7.03 -2.39
C LYS A 204 3.24 6.94 -3.74
N LEU A 205 3.78 6.13 -4.65
CA LEU A 205 3.16 5.90 -5.96
C LEU A 205 1.79 5.24 -5.80
N ILE A 206 1.68 4.19 -4.98
CA ILE A 206 0.40 3.50 -4.73
C ILE A 206 -0.63 4.47 -4.12
N ALA A 207 -0.25 5.29 -3.14
CA ALA A 207 -1.15 6.28 -2.54
C ALA A 207 -1.69 7.27 -3.58
N GLU A 208 -0.84 7.73 -4.50
CA GLU A 208 -1.25 8.59 -5.62
C GLU A 208 -2.28 7.87 -6.51
N ARG A 209 -2.04 6.58 -6.82
CA ARG A 209 -2.96 5.76 -7.62
C ARG A 209 -4.29 5.55 -6.91
N ILE A 210 -4.29 5.25 -5.62
CA ILE A 210 -5.50 5.10 -4.80
C ILE A 210 -6.34 6.39 -4.87
N VAL A 211 -5.75 7.54 -4.58
CA VAL A 211 -6.48 8.83 -4.57
C VAL A 211 -7.04 9.17 -5.95
N ARG A 212 -6.26 8.93 -7.01
CA ARG A 212 -6.71 9.14 -8.38
C ARG A 212 -7.87 8.21 -8.75
N ASP A 213 -7.76 6.93 -8.42
CA ASP A 213 -8.71 5.90 -8.87
C ASP A 213 -10.05 5.96 -8.12
N ILE A 214 -10.03 6.38 -6.84
CA ILE A 214 -11.27 6.60 -6.08
C ILE A 214 -12.09 7.76 -6.69
N GLY A 215 -11.44 8.68 -7.42
CA GLY A 215 -12.17 9.66 -8.23
C GLY A 215 -12.96 10.69 -7.43
N LEU A 216 -12.46 11.08 -6.25
CA LEU A 216 -13.04 12.16 -5.45
C LEU A 216 -12.87 13.48 -6.23
N LYS A 217 -13.91 13.86 -6.97
CA LYS A 217 -14.03 15.16 -7.65
C LYS A 217 -14.56 16.21 -6.70
#